data_AF-A0A2N0HYT3-F1
#
_entry.id   AF-A0A2N0HYT3-F1
#
_cell.length_a   1.000
_cell.length_b   1.000
_cell.length_c   1.000
_cell.angle_alpha   90.00
_cell.angle_beta   90.00
_cell.angle_gamma   90.00
#
_symmetry.space_group_name_H-M   'P 1'
#
loop_
_entity.id
_entity.type
_entity.pdbx_description
1 polymer ?
#
loop_
_entity_poly.entity_id
_entity_poly.type
_entity_poly.pdbx_seq_one_letter_code
_entity_poly.pdbx_strand_id
1 'polypeptide(L)'
;MRGKRKDLPATREGMEQYLLAAVARVKEGSPENPDLAVLAKKGKLKANPTTVAKEAGVSRSLFAYKECRYPNVRRAICGKDAADDQLPIRVPTDMRAINADLKQINRILEQRLRVSISEQAAMLNRMRKLENEYHDKAAEIKRIESRADRSPNEVVGLHVVRPIGKP
;
A
#
# COMPACT_ATOMS: atom_id res chain seq x y z
N MET A 1 -12.92 0.61 -40.01
CA MET A 1 -13.74 1.84 -40.04
C MET A 1 -12.86 3.07 -40.29
N ARG A 2 -12.89 3.63 -41.50
CA ARG A 2 -12.22 4.90 -41.88
C ARG A 2 -13.31 5.97 -42.11
N GLY A 3 -14.02 6.37 -41.06
CA GLY A 3 -15.30 7.10 -41.20
C GLY A 3 -15.35 8.56 -40.75
N LYS A 4 -14.38 9.09 -39.98
CA LYS A 4 -14.50 10.44 -39.36
C LYS A 4 -13.35 11.41 -39.68
N ARG A 5 -12.61 11.23 -40.78
CA ARG A 5 -11.47 12.13 -41.09
C ARG A 5 -11.91 13.54 -41.54
N LYS A 6 -13.16 13.70 -41.99
CA LYS A 6 -13.66 14.99 -42.50
C LYS A 6 -14.05 15.98 -41.41
N ASP A 7 -14.35 15.52 -40.19
CA ASP A 7 -14.88 16.36 -39.10
C ASP A 7 -13.83 16.67 -38.03
N LEU A 8 -12.56 16.38 -38.30
CA LEU A 8 -11.47 16.65 -37.36
C LEU A 8 -11.12 18.14 -37.40
N PRO A 9 -11.04 18.82 -36.24
CA PRO A 9 -10.67 20.23 -36.21
C PRO A 9 -9.27 20.46 -36.80
N ALA A 10 -9.12 21.54 -37.57
CA ALA A 10 -7.85 21.86 -38.25
C ALA A 10 -6.80 22.48 -37.30
N THR A 11 -7.24 23.13 -36.22
CA THR A 11 -6.35 23.80 -35.27
C THR A 11 -5.81 22.84 -34.21
N ARG A 12 -4.61 23.12 -33.69
CA ARG A 12 -3.98 22.31 -32.64
C ARG A 12 -4.84 22.27 -31.38
N GLU A 13 -5.34 23.42 -30.95
CA GLU A 13 -6.17 23.57 -29.75
C GLU A 13 -7.54 22.87 -29.92
N GLY A 14 -8.17 23.01 -31.09
CA GLY A 14 -9.42 22.32 -31.39
C GLY A 14 -9.25 20.79 -31.36
N MET A 15 -8.14 20.28 -31.89
CA MET A 15 -7.82 18.85 -31.80
C MET A 15 -7.60 18.38 -30.37
N GLU A 16 -6.95 19.20 -29.55
CA GLU A 16 -6.70 18.87 -28.15
C GLU A 16 -8.02 18.78 -27.36
N GLN A 17 -8.91 19.76 -27.52
CA GLN A 17 -10.24 19.74 -26.90
C GLN A 17 -11.09 18.56 -27.37
N TYR A 18 -11.06 18.25 -28.68
CA TYR A 18 -11.76 17.10 -29.23
C TYR A 18 -11.29 15.77 -28.60
N LEU A 19 -9.98 15.63 -28.42
CA LEU A 19 -9.40 14.45 -27.77
C LEU A 19 -9.75 14.39 -26.27
N LEU A 20 -9.74 15.52 -25.57
CA LEU A 20 -10.16 15.57 -24.17
C LEU A 20 -11.65 15.22 -23.99
N ALA A 21 -12.52 15.67 -24.90
CA ALA A 21 -13.93 15.28 -24.91
C ALA A 21 -14.11 13.77 -25.13
N ALA A 22 -13.33 13.17 -26.03
CA ALA A 22 -13.33 11.72 -26.22
C ALA A 22 -12.85 10.96 -24.97
N VAL A 23 -11.85 11.50 -24.24
CA VAL A 23 -11.43 10.93 -22.95
C VAL A 23 -12.57 11.00 -21.92
N ALA A 24 -13.30 12.11 -21.85
CA ALA A 24 -14.43 12.26 -20.93
C ALA A 24 -15.53 11.22 -21.20
N ARG A 25 -15.99 11.09 -22.45
CA ARG A 25 -17.00 10.06 -22.84
C ARG A 25 -16.58 8.64 -22.47
N VAL A 26 -15.30 8.30 -22.71
CA VAL A 26 -14.80 6.96 -22.36
C VAL A 26 -14.75 6.74 -20.84
N LYS A 27 -14.45 7.78 -20.05
CA LYS A 27 -14.46 7.69 -18.58
C LYS A 27 -15.88 7.64 -18.00
N GLU A 28 -16.82 8.36 -18.61
CA GLU A 28 -18.23 8.38 -18.23
C GLU A 28 -18.98 7.12 -18.66
N GLY A 29 -18.37 6.27 -19.49
CA GLY A 29 -19.01 5.05 -19.98
C GLY A 29 -20.04 5.29 -21.10
N SER A 30 -20.02 6.48 -21.73
CA SER A 30 -20.91 6.93 -22.79
C SER A 30 -20.18 7.09 -24.15
N PRO A 31 -19.47 6.06 -24.66
CA PRO A 31 -18.76 6.19 -25.93
C PRO A 31 -19.72 6.25 -27.13
N GLU A 32 -19.38 7.06 -28.13
CA GLU A 32 -20.09 7.15 -29.41
C GLU A 32 -19.77 5.96 -30.32
N ASN A 33 -18.60 5.34 -30.16
CA ASN A 33 -18.22 4.20 -30.99
C ASN A 33 -19.05 2.97 -30.61
N PRO A 34 -19.77 2.33 -31.57
CA PRO A 34 -20.68 1.21 -31.26
C PRO A 34 -19.95 0.02 -30.62
N ASP A 35 -18.70 -0.24 -31.01
CA ASP A 35 -17.91 -1.33 -30.42
C ASP A 35 -17.57 -1.04 -28.94
N LEU A 36 -17.27 0.22 -28.62
CA LEU A 36 -16.99 0.64 -27.26
C LEU A 36 -18.27 0.72 -26.43
N ALA A 37 -19.41 1.07 -27.04
CA ALA A 37 -20.71 1.07 -26.38
C ALA A 37 -21.11 -0.35 -25.95
N VAL A 38 -20.82 -1.37 -26.76
CA VAL A 38 -21.00 -2.77 -26.36
C VAL A 38 -20.10 -3.14 -25.18
N LEU A 39 -18.86 -2.66 -25.15
CA LEU A 39 -17.94 -2.89 -24.02
C LEU A 39 -18.36 -2.14 -22.76
N ALA A 40 -18.90 -0.92 -22.89
CA ALA A 40 -19.46 -0.14 -21.80
C ALA A 40 -20.66 -0.85 -21.16
N LYS A 41 -21.61 -1.31 -21.98
CA LYS A 41 -22.76 -2.12 -21.53
C LYS A 41 -22.35 -3.40 -20.80
N LYS A 42 -21.21 -3.99 -21.18
CA LYS A 42 -20.63 -5.18 -20.54
C LYS A 42 -19.78 -4.88 -19.29
N GLY A 43 -19.60 -3.61 -18.92
CA GLY A 43 -18.72 -3.21 -17.82
C GLY A 43 -17.23 -3.51 -18.07
N LYS A 44 -16.83 -3.67 -19.34
CA LYS A 44 -15.46 -4.02 -19.75
C LYS A 44 -14.70 -2.86 -20.38
N LEU A 45 -15.32 -1.68 -20.48
CA LEU A 45 -14.68 -0.50 -21.05
C LEU A 45 -13.59 0.00 -20.10
N LYS A 46 -12.37 0.15 -20.63
CA LYS A 46 -11.24 0.75 -19.92
C LYS A 46 -10.81 2.03 -20.64
N ALA A 47 -10.55 3.09 -19.89
CA ALA A 47 -9.94 4.30 -20.41
C ALA A 47 -8.45 4.02 -20.68
N ASN A 48 -8.09 3.78 -21.94
CA ASN A 48 -6.71 3.56 -22.36
C ASN A 48 -6.43 4.28 -23.68
N PRO A 49 -5.17 4.46 -24.08
CA PRO A 49 -4.85 5.20 -25.30
C PRO A 49 -5.46 4.58 -26.58
N THR A 50 -5.72 3.27 -26.58
CA THR A 50 -6.29 2.56 -27.73
C THR A 50 -7.80 2.78 -27.84
N THR A 51 -8.53 2.75 -26.71
CA THR A 51 -9.97 2.98 -26.66
C THR A 51 -10.28 4.44 -26.96
N VAL A 52 -9.50 5.38 -26.42
CA VAL A 52 -9.64 6.81 -26.73
C VAL A 52 -9.33 7.09 -28.20
N ALA A 53 -8.29 6.46 -28.78
CA ALA A 53 -8.00 6.62 -30.20
C ALA A 53 -9.12 6.09 -31.10
N LYS A 54 -9.72 4.96 -30.71
CA LYS A 54 -10.84 4.34 -31.42
C LYS A 54 -12.12 5.17 -31.30
N GLU A 55 -12.34 5.81 -30.15
CA GLU A 55 -13.45 6.73 -29.92
C GLU A 55 -13.32 8.00 -30.77
N ALA A 56 -12.15 8.64 -30.74
CA ALA A 56 -11.87 9.87 -31.50
C ALA A 56 -11.60 9.62 -32.99
N GLY A 57 -11.44 8.37 -33.43
CA GLY A 57 -11.12 8.05 -34.83
C GLY A 57 -9.74 8.52 -35.31
N VAL A 58 -8.80 8.74 -34.37
CA VAL A 58 -7.45 9.24 -34.67
C VAL A 58 -6.38 8.17 -34.45
N SER A 59 -5.16 8.45 -34.92
CA SER A 59 -4.01 7.59 -34.60
C SER A 59 -3.63 7.72 -33.12
N ARG A 60 -3.45 6.57 -32.46
CA ARG A 60 -2.91 6.49 -31.09
C ARG A 60 -1.55 7.20 -30.94
N SER A 61 -0.75 7.31 -32.01
CA SER A 61 0.57 7.94 -31.96
C SER A 61 0.54 9.40 -31.51
N LEU A 62 -0.60 10.08 -31.64
CA LEU A 62 -0.76 11.49 -31.27
C LEU A 62 -0.64 11.74 -29.76
N PHE A 63 -0.98 10.77 -28.92
CA PHE A 63 -1.04 10.92 -27.45
C PHE A 63 -0.64 9.67 -26.65
N ALA A 64 -0.28 8.55 -27.29
CA ALA A 64 0.07 7.32 -26.58
C ALA A 64 1.52 7.29 -26.05
N TYR A 65 2.46 7.96 -26.72
CA TYR A 65 3.89 7.94 -26.38
C TYR A 65 4.27 9.00 -25.33
N LYS A 66 5.43 8.86 -24.68
CA LYS A 66 5.91 9.80 -23.65
C LYS A 66 6.10 11.23 -24.21
N GLU A 67 6.73 11.35 -25.37
CA GLU A 67 6.95 12.62 -26.08
C GLU A 67 5.90 12.81 -27.18
N CYS A 68 4.63 12.70 -26.81
CA CYS A 68 3.54 12.82 -27.76
C CYS A 68 3.19 14.29 -28.08
N ARG A 69 2.57 14.50 -29.25
CA ARG A 69 2.12 15.83 -29.72
C ARG A 69 1.11 16.51 -28.78
N TYR A 70 0.32 15.71 -28.06
CA TYR A 70 -0.70 16.16 -27.11
C TYR A 70 -0.47 15.59 -25.70
N PRO A 71 0.47 16.17 -24.92
CA PRO A 71 0.82 15.65 -23.60
C PRO A 71 -0.29 15.81 -22.56
N ASN A 72 -1.20 16.79 -22.71
CA ASN A 72 -2.30 16.99 -21.76
C ASN A 72 -3.35 15.88 -21.90
N VAL A 73 -3.64 15.44 -23.12
CA VAL A 73 -4.51 14.28 -23.38
C VAL A 73 -3.90 13.02 -22.77
N ARG A 74 -2.59 12.83 -22.91
CA ARG A 74 -1.88 11.72 -22.26
C ARG A 74 -2.01 11.77 -20.74
N ARG A 75 -1.83 12.94 -20.14
CA ARG A 75 -2.07 13.14 -18.70
C ARG A 75 -3.54 12.93 -18.32
N ALA A 76 -4.51 13.27 -19.16
CA ALA A 76 -5.91 12.98 -18.86
C ALA A 76 -6.20 11.47 -18.87
N ILE A 77 -5.52 10.68 -19.72
CA ILE A 77 -5.69 9.23 -19.81
C ILE A 77 -4.92 8.51 -18.69
N CYS A 78 -3.69 8.94 -18.40
CA CYS A 78 -2.77 8.26 -17.48
C CYS A 78 -2.60 8.95 -16.12
N GLY A 79 -3.10 10.16 -15.95
CA GLY A 79 -2.89 11.03 -14.78
C GLY A 79 -3.99 10.93 -13.73
N LYS A 80 -4.73 9.81 -13.73
CA LYS A 80 -5.34 9.29 -12.52
C LYS A 80 -4.54 8.03 -12.17
N ASP A 81 -3.81 8.11 -11.06
CA ASP A 81 -3.59 6.98 -10.18
C ASP A 81 -2.79 5.80 -10.74
N ALA A 82 -1.50 6.03 -10.97
CA ALA A 82 -0.50 4.95 -11.02
C ALA A 82 -0.37 4.18 -9.68
N ALA A 83 -1.09 4.59 -8.64
CA ALA A 83 -1.17 3.92 -7.33
C ALA A 83 -2.53 3.24 -7.06
N ASP A 84 -3.67 3.74 -7.57
CA ASP A 84 -5.00 3.27 -7.12
C ASP A 84 -5.95 2.70 -8.22
N ASP A 85 -5.63 2.78 -9.52
CA ASP A 85 -6.59 2.41 -10.59
C ASP A 85 -6.29 1.10 -11.36
N GLN A 86 -5.73 0.08 -10.68
CA GLN A 86 -5.68 -1.28 -11.24
C GLN A 86 -6.11 -2.36 -10.25
N LEU A 87 -7.39 -2.31 -9.87
CA LEU A 87 -8.19 -3.50 -10.12
C LEU A 87 -9.40 -3.06 -10.95
N PRO A 88 -9.63 -3.67 -12.13
CA PRO A 88 -10.90 -3.46 -12.80
C PRO A 88 -12.00 -3.78 -11.79
N ILE A 89 -13.00 -2.90 -11.63
CA ILE A 89 -14.34 -3.31 -11.18
C ILE A 89 -14.84 -4.25 -12.28
N ARG A 90 -14.33 -5.48 -12.26
CA ARG A 90 -14.92 -6.60 -12.95
C ARG A 90 -16.27 -6.70 -12.26
N VAL A 91 -17.34 -6.35 -12.95
CA VAL A 91 -18.63 -6.97 -12.65
C VAL A 91 -18.48 -8.36 -13.25
N PRO A 92 -18.09 -9.39 -12.46
CA PRO A 92 -17.61 -10.62 -13.04
C PRO A 92 -18.86 -11.37 -13.51
N THR A 93 -18.82 -11.80 -14.76
CA THR A 93 -19.95 -12.44 -15.43
C THR A 93 -20.27 -13.82 -14.82
N ASP A 94 -19.47 -14.29 -13.86
CA ASP A 94 -19.66 -15.54 -13.15
C ASP A 94 -19.29 -15.40 -11.66
N MET A 95 -20.31 -15.35 -10.81
CA MET A 95 -20.19 -15.20 -9.35
C MET A 95 -19.49 -16.39 -8.68
N ARG A 96 -19.49 -17.59 -9.31
CA ARG A 96 -18.87 -18.78 -8.74
C ARG A 96 -17.35 -18.71 -8.73
N ALA A 97 -16.76 -18.22 -9.83
CA ALA A 97 -15.30 -18.05 -9.94
C ALA A 97 -14.77 -17.04 -8.92
N ILE A 98 -15.47 -15.93 -8.71
CA ILE A 98 -15.09 -14.92 -7.70
C ILE A 98 -15.10 -15.52 -6.29
N ASN A 99 -16.16 -16.26 -5.96
CA ASN A 99 -16.30 -16.85 -4.63
C ASN A 99 -15.22 -17.90 -4.36
N ALA A 100 -14.77 -18.63 -5.38
CA ALA A 100 -13.64 -19.53 -5.27
C ALA A 100 -12.32 -18.77 -5.02
N ASP A 101 -12.05 -17.73 -5.80
CA ASP A 101 -10.87 -16.89 -5.67
C ASP A 101 -10.83 -16.18 -4.30
N LEU A 102 -11.95 -15.60 -3.87
CA LEU A 102 -12.09 -14.94 -2.55
C LEU A 102 -11.87 -15.93 -1.41
N LYS A 103 -12.39 -17.16 -1.51
CA LYS A 103 -12.13 -18.21 -0.51
C LYS A 103 -10.66 -18.59 -0.46
N GLN A 104 -9.99 -18.67 -1.60
CA GLN A 104 -8.57 -18.96 -1.66
C GLN A 104 -7.74 -17.84 -1.03
N ILE A 105 -8.05 -16.58 -1.36
CA ILE A 105 -7.39 -15.40 -0.78
C ILE A 105 -7.61 -15.34 0.73
N ASN A 106 -8.84 -15.54 1.21
CA ASN A 106 -9.14 -15.54 2.65
C ASN A 106 -8.35 -16.62 3.39
N ARG A 107 -8.25 -17.84 2.83
CA ARG A 107 -7.43 -18.91 3.43
C ARG A 107 -5.96 -18.53 3.53
N ILE A 108 -5.40 -17.91 2.49
CA ILE A 108 -4.00 -17.46 2.48
C ILE A 108 -3.79 -16.36 3.51
N LEU A 109 -4.72 -15.39 3.59
CA LEU A 109 -4.66 -14.29 4.56
C LEU A 109 -4.75 -14.81 6.00
N GLU A 110 -5.69 -15.72 6.28
CA GLU A 110 -5.83 -16.35 7.60
C GLU A 110 -4.57 -17.13 7.99
N GLN A 111 -3.95 -17.87 7.06
CA GLN A 111 -2.69 -18.57 7.31
C GLN A 111 -1.57 -17.60 7.65
N ARG A 112 -1.42 -16.51 6.89
CA ARG A 112 -0.41 -15.48 7.16
C ARG A 112 -0.64 -14.80 8.51
N LEU A 113 -1.89 -14.50 8.84
CA LEU A 113 -2.26 -13.90 10.11
C LEU A 113 -1.89 -14.83 11.28
N ARG A 114 -2.17 -16.13 11.17
CA ARG A 114 -1.78 -17.12 12.19
C ARG A 114 -0.27 -17.19 12.39
N VAL A 115 0.50 -17.21 11.30
CA VAL A 115 1.97 -17.21 11.38
C VAL A 115 2.45 -15.94 12.07
N SER A 116 1.97 -14.76 11.66
CA SER A 116 2.37 -13.50 12.27
C SER A 116 2.04 -13.43 13.76
N ILE A 117 0.86 -13.90 14.18
CA ILE A 117 0.49 -13.97 15.61
C ILE A 117 1.44 -14.91 16.37
N SER A 118 1.79 -16.06 15.79
CA SER A 118 2.72 -17.00 16.42
C SER A 118 4.12 -16.41 16.59
N GLU A 119 4.60 -15.66 15.59
CA GLU A 119 5.88 -14.94 15.64
C GLU A 119 5.87 -13.84 16.70
N GLN A 120 4.80 -13.05 16.76
CA GLN A 120 4.60 -12.02 17.79
C GLN A 120 4.59 -12.62 19.20
N ALA A 121 3.88 -13.74 19.40
CA ALA A 121 3.86 -14.44 20.67
C ALA A 121 5.25 -14.96 21.07
N ALA A 122 6.00 -15.51 20.11
CA ALA A 122 7.38 -15.94 20.35
C ALA A 122 8.30 -14.77 20.72
N MET A 123 8.13 -13.62 20.06
CA MET A 123 8.88 -12.39 20.37
C MET A 123 8.58 -11.90 21.79
N LEU A 124 7.30 -11.83 22.18
CA LEU A 124 6.89 -11.42 23.53
C LEU A 124 7.46 -12.34 24.60
N ASN A 125 7.49 -13.65 24.36
CA ASN A 125 8.09 -14.60 25.31
C ASN A 125 9.60 -14.38 25.47
N ARG A 126 10.31 -14.06 24.38
CA ARG A 126 11.74 -13.71 24.44
C ARG A 126 11.96 -12.41 25.20
N MET A 127 11.13 -11.39 24.97
CA MET A 127 11.21 -10.12 25.69
C MET A 127 11.00 -10.32 27.20
N ARG A 128 9.97 -11.06 27.60
CA ARG A 128 9.72 -11.39 29.02
C ARG A 128 10.89 -12.12 29.67
N LYS A 129 11.52 -13.04 28.94
CA LYS A 129 12.70 -13.75 29.44
C LYS A 129 13.87 -12.78 29.69
N LEU A 130 14.13 -11.88 28.74
CA LEU A 130 15.15 -10.85 28.89
C LEU A 130 14.83 -9.90 30.05
N GLU A 131 13.59 -9.44 30.18
CA GLU A 131 13.15 -8.61 31.31
C GLU A 131 13.45 -9.26 32.65
N ASN A 132 13.13 -10.56 32.80
CA ASN A 132 13.45 -11.32 34.01
C ASN A 132 14.96 -11.39 34.27
N GLU A 133 15.76 -11.70 33.24
CA GLU A 133 17.23 -11.73 33.36
C GLU A 133 17.81 -10.36 33.76
N TYR A 134 17.24 -9.27 33.24
CA TYR A 134 17.62 -7.91 33.65
C TYR A 134 17.24 -7.62 35.10
N HIS A 135 16.04 -8.02 35.53
CA HIS A 135 15.60 -7.85 36.92
C HIS A 135 16.50 -8.64 37.88
N ASP A 136 16.83 -9.89 37.55
CA ASP A 136 17.71 -10.73 38.37
C ASP A 136 19.12 -10.14 38.49
N LYS A 137 19.69 -9.66 37.37
CA LYS A 137 21.00 -8.99 37.38
C LYS A 137 20.97 -7.68 38.17
N ALA A 138 19.91 -6.89 38.04
CA ALA A 138 19.75 -5.65 38.81
C ALA A 138 19.63 -5.93 40.31
N ALA A 139 18.91 -6.99 40.70
CA ALA A 139 18.84 -7.45 42.08
C ALA A 139 20.22 -7.90 42.60
N GLU A 140 21.00 -8.61 41.78
CA GLU A 140 22.35 -9.04 42.15
C GLU A 140 23.31 -7.86 42.34
N ILE A 141 23.27 -6.87 41.43
CA ILE A 141 24.07 -5.65 41.56
C ILE A 141 23.72 -4.93 42.86
N LYS A 142 22.43 -4.77 43.17
CA LYS A 142 21.99 -4.19 44.46
C LYS A 142 22.47 -4.99 45.67
N ARG A 143 22.52 -6.33 45.58
CA ARG A 143 23.09 -7.19 46.63
C ARG A 143 24.59 -6.98 46.80
N ILE A 144 25.33 -6.78 45.71
CA ILE A 144 26.76 -6.51 45.75
C ILE A 144 27.03 -5.12 46.32
N GLU A 145 26.31 -4.10 45.87
CA GLU A 145 26.41 -2.72 46.38
C GLU A 145 26.13 -2.66 47.88
N SER A 146 25.01 -3.24 48.33
CA SER A 146 24.67 -3.30 49.76
C SER A 146 25.64 -4.12 50.61
N ARG A 147 26.44 -5.02 50.01
CA ARG A 147 27.56 -5.71 50.67
C ARG A 147 28.84 -4.87 50.68
N ALA A 148 29.09 -4.10 49.63
CA ALA A 148 30.23 -3.19 49.51
C ALA A 148 30.11 -1.99 50.47
N ASP A 149 28.89 -1.51 50.72
CA ASP A 149 28.60 -0.44 51.67
C ASP A 149 28.70 -0.89 53.14
N ARG A 150 28.74 -2.21 53.42
CA ARG A 150 28.98 -2.72 54.78
C ARG A 150 30.46 -2.59 55.11
N SER A 151 30.76 -2.00 56.28
CA SER A 151 32.14 -1.92 56.74
C SER A 151 32.70 -3.34 56.93
N PRO A 152 33.91 -3.65 56.45
CA PRO A 152 34.52 -4.99 56.60
C PRO A 152 34.61 -5.47 58.05
N ASN A 153 34.60 -4.53 59.01
CA ASN A 153 34.74 -4.78 60.43
C ASN A 153 33.41 -5.09 61.14
N GLU A 154 32.27 -5.09 60.43
CA GLU A 154 30.95 -5.36 61.02
C GLU A 154 30.55 -6.85 60.91
N VAL A 155 31.16 -7.59 59.97
CA VAL A 155 30.84 -9.01 59.70
C VAL A 155 31.56 -9.97 60.67
N VAL A 156 32.68 -9.53 61.24
CA VAL A 156 33.33 -10.20 62.38
C VAL A 156 32.80 -9.48 63.60
N GLY A 157 32.13 -10.17 64.52
CA GLY A 157 31.44 -9.59 65.70
C GLY A 157 32.30 -8.83 66.73
N LEU A 158 33.38 -8.15 66.31
CA LEU A 158 34.02 -7.11 67.09
C LEU A 158 33.16 -5.84 67.06
N HIS A 159 32.24 -5.75 68.03
CA HIS A 159 31.85 -4.44 68.53
C HIS A 159 33.09 -3.76 69.11
N VAL A 160 33.80 -2.97 68.30
CA VAL A 160 34.76 -2.01 68.84
C VAL A 160 33.93 -0.94 69.53
N VAL A 161 33.66 -1.17 70.82
CA VAL A 161 33.13 -0.15 71.72
C VAL A 161 34.11 1.02 71.63
N ARG A 162 33.68 2.14 71.02
CA ARG A 162 34.44 3.38 71.09
C ARG A 162 34.61 3.69 72.58
N PRO A 163 35.85 3.87 73.09
CA PRO A 163 36.00 4.28 74.47
C PRO A 163 35.30 5.62 74.64
N ILE A 164 34.24 5.60 75.45
CA ILE A 164 33.55 6.79 75.91
C ILE A 164 34.62 7.59 76.66
N GLY A 165 35.06 8.69 76.04
CA GLY A 165 35.82 9.72 76.75
C GLY A 165 35.03 10.11 77.99
N LYS A 166 35.64 9.90 79.15
CA LYS A 166 35.18 10.37 80.45
C LYS A 166 36.29 11.23 81.04
N PRO A 167 35.88 12.22 81.85
CA PRO A 167 35.52 13.59 81.49
C PRO A 167 36.70 14.45 81.04
#